data_AF-A0A1H6QEE2-F1
#
_entry.id   AF-A0A1H6QEE2-F1
#
_cell.length_a   1.000
_cell.length_b   1.000
_cell.length_c   1.000
_cell.angle_alpha   90.00
_cell.angle_beta   90.00
_cell.angle_gamma   90.00
#
_symmetry.space_group_name_H-M   'P 1'
#
loop_
_entity.id
_entity.type
_entity.pdbx_description
1 polymer ?
#
loop_
_entity_poly.entity_id
_entity_poly.type
_entity_poly.pdbx_seq_one_letter_code
_entity_poly.pdbx_strand_id
1 'polypeptide(L)'
;MNWVKWSDAEKELVRQIYASTLSVEEQIHLLPGRKVNDVCAQARRLNLVKVKQLPLRDRIIEELKSGAPRSCGELAASQKGKKKFIRQLMNELHAEKLVHIHAWTDRYIEPIYVLGSGEDAPRPASRTQLEHRMRRLARQQVESDPFDDSHDEELDWRHSTVAEWWPRADAVVTAAFKSMVMVGRAAA
;
A
#
# COMPACT_ATOMS: atom_id res chain seq x y z
N MET A 1 -7.54 -41.59 -21.85
CA MET A 1 -7.24 -40.68 -20.72
C MET A 1 -5.80 -40.91 -20.30
N ASN A 2 -4.90 -39.97 -20.59
CA ASN A 2 -3.49 -40.08 -20.18
C ASN A 2 -3.37 -39.75 -18.69
N TRP A 3 -3.11 -40.76 -17.87
CA TRP A 3 -2.78 -40.58 -16.46
C TRP A 3 -1.32 -40.15 -16.39
N VAL A 4 -1.07 -38.84 -16.34
CA VAL A 4 0.28 -38.29 -16.19
C VAL A 4 0.77 -38.59 -14.77
N LYS A 5 1.74 -39.52 -14.66
CA LYS A 5 2.38 -39.87 -13.38
C LYS A 5 3.02 -38.62 -12.75
N TRP A 6 2.98 -38.55 -11.43
CA TRP A 6 3.66 -37.50 -10.65
C TRP A 6 5.12 -37.87 -10.47
N SER A 7 6.01 -37.01 -10.97
CA SER A 7 7.44 -37.09 -10.70
C SER A 7 7.75 -36.76 -9.23
N ASP A 8 8.90 -37.21 -8.74
CA ASP A 8 9.31 -36.92 -7.37
C ASP A 8 9.64 -35.43 -7.17
N ALA A 9 10.11 -34.74 -8.21
CA ALA A 9 10.30 -33.30 -8.20
C ALA A 9 8.97 -32.53 -8.05
N GLU A 10 7.93 -32.92 -8.77
CA GLU A 10 6.60 -32.32 -8.61
C GLU A 10 6.03 -32.57 -7.21
N LYS A 11 6.24 -33.77 -6.64
CA LYS A 11 5.80 -34.08 -5.26
C LYS A 11 6.51 -33.19 -4.23
N GLU A 12 7.79 -32.89 -4.43
CA GLU A 12 8.55 -32.01 -3.55
C GLU A 12 8.02 -30.57 -3.62
N LEU A 13 7.68 -30.08 -4.82
CA LEU A 13 7.00 -28.80 -4.99
C LEU A 13 5.64 -28.77 -4.27
N VAL A 14 4.86 -29.86 -4.29
CA VAL A 14 3.62 -29.94 -3.51
C VAL A 14 3.89 -29.80 -2.01
N ARG A 15 4.96 -30.43 -1.48
CA ARG A 15 5.35 -30.26 -0.07
C ARG A 15 5.68 -28.80 0.25
N GLN A 16 6.45 -28.13 -0.61
CA GLN A 16 6.80 -26.72 -0.43
C GLN A 16 5.58 -25.80 -0.47
N ILE A 17 4.66 -26.01 -1.43
CA ILE A 17 3.40 -25.26 -1.54
C ILE A 17 2.55 -25.41 -0.27
N TYR A 18 2.48 -26.63 0.30
CA TYR A 18 1.70 -26.90 1.50
C TYR A 18 2.39 -26.44 2.80
N ALA A 19 3.72 -26.36 2.81
CA ALA A 19 4.47 -25.74 3.90
C ALA A 19 4.35 -24.20 3.89
N SER A 20 4.07 -23.60 2.74
CA SER A 20 3.95 -22.15 2.60
C SER A 20 2.60 -21.60 3.08
N THR A 21 2.60 -20.32 3.44
CA THR A 21 1.42 -19.57 3.90
C THR A 21 0.47 -19.13 2.77
N LEU A 22 0.95 -19.13 1.53
CA LEU A 22 0.21 -18.71 0.33
C LEU A 22 -0.81 -19.76 -0.11
N SER A 23 -1.80 -19.37 -0.91
CA SER A 23 -2.78 -20.31 -1.44
C SER A 23 -2.19 -21.20 -2.56
N VAL A 24 -2.79 -22.38 -2.77
CA VAL A 24 -2.38 -23.26 -3.87
C VAL A 24 -2.61 -22.60 -5.24
N GLU A 25 -3.64 -21.76 -5.35
CA GLU A 25 -3.96 -21.01 -6.58
C GLU A 25 -2.87 -20.00 -6.94
N GLU A 26 -2.37 -19.24 -5.97
CA GLU A 26 -1.30 -18.27 -6.19
C GLU A 26 0.01 -18.95 -6.63
N GLN A 27 0.24 -20.19 -6.19
CA GLN A 27 1.47 -20.95 -6.43
C GLN A 27 1.36 -21.97 -7.57
N ILE A 28 0.23 -22.03 -8.27
CA ILE A 28 0.00 -23.02 -9.34
C ILE A 28 0.96 -22.85 -10.51
N HIS A 29 1.51 -21.64 -10.69
CA HIS A 29 2.51 -21.32 -11.69
C HIS A 29 3.80 -22.16 -11.54
N LEU A 30 4.09 -22.71 -10.34
CA LEU A 30 5.23 -23.58 -10.10
C LEU A 30 5.03 -25.01 -10.64
N LEU A 31 3.80 -25.39 -10.96
CA LEU A 31 3.43 -26.72 -11.47
C LEU A 31 2.69 -26.58 -12.82
N PRO A 32 3.41 -26.17 -13.90
CA PRO A 32 2.79 -25.96 -15.20
C PRO A 32 2.13 -27.25 -15.71
N GLY A 33 0.90 -27.13 -16.19
CA GLY A 33 0.11 -28.26 -16.72
C GLY A 33 -0.65 -29.06 -15.66
N ARG A 34 -0.54 -28.74 -14.37
CA ARG A 34 -1.38 -29.31 -13.31
C ARG A 34 -2.51 -28.36 -12.93
N LYS A 35 -3.68 -28.91 -12.62
CA LYS A 35 -4.80 -28.12 -12.08
C LYS A 35 -4.74 -28.11 -10.56
N VAL A 36 -5.31 -27.08 -9.94
CA VAL A 36 -5.41 -26.94 -8.48
C VAL A 36 -6.02 -28.20 -7.84
N ASN A 37 -7.05 -28.78 -8.45
CA ASN A 37 -7.69 -30.01 -7.99
C ASN A 37 -6.74 -31.21 -7.96
N ASP A 38 -5.84 -31.32 -8.94
CA ASP A 38 -4.86 -32.41 -9.01
C ASP A 38 -3.80 -32.28 -7.91
N VAL A 39 -3.35 -31.05 -7.65
CA VAL A 39 -2.42 -30.73 -6.56
C VAL A 39 -3.05 -31.06 -5.21
N CYS A 40 -4.31 -30.67 -4.99
CA CYS A 40 -5.06 -30.99 -3.78
C CYS A 40 -5.23 -32.51 -3.60
N ALA A 41 -5.55 -33.24 -4.68
CA ALA A 41 -5.66 -34.70 -4.63
C ALA A 41 -4.31 -35.36 -4.32
N GLN A 42 -3.21 -34.85 -4.87
CA GLN A 42 -1.87 -35.35 -4.60
C GLN A 42 -1.41 -35.05 -3.18
N ALA A 43 -1.70 -33.86 -2.65
CA ALA A 43 -1.41 -33.51 -1.26
C ALA A 43 -2.13 -34.44 -0.28
N ARG A 44 -3.39 -34.80 -0.55
CA ARG A 44 -4.12 -35.81 0.25
C ARG A 44 -3.42 -37.18 0.22
N ARG A 45 -2.92 -37.62 -0.93
CA ARG A 45 -2.15 -38.87 -1.05
C ARG A 45 -0.83 -38.84 -0.28
N LEU A 46 -0.23 -37.66 -0.14
CA LEU A 46 0.99 -37.43 0.64
C LEU A 46 0.70 -37.17 2.13
N ASN A 47 -0.56 -37.24 2.57
CA ASN A 47 -1.01 -36.88 3.93
C ASN A 47 -0.59 -35.47 4.37
N LEU A 48 -0.50 -34.53 3.42
CA LEU A 48 -0.16 -33.14 3.71
C LEU A 48 -1.42 -32.38 4.13
N VAL A 49 -1.38 -31.77 5.30
CA VAL A 49 -2.41 -30.87 5.81
C VAL A 49 -1.87 -29.46 5.76
N LYS A 50 -2.58 -28.55 5.09
CA LYS A 50 -2.19 -27.14 5.07
C LYS A 50 -2.47 -26.52 6.43
N VAL A 51 -1.49 -25.80 6.97
CA VAL A 51 -1.66 -25.05 8.22
C VAL A 51 -2.77 -24.03 7.99
N LYS A 52 -3.87 -24.14 8.74
CA LYS A 52 -4.96 -23.17 8.67
C LYS A 52 -4.42 -21.84 9.15
N GLN A 53 -4.59 -20.79 8.34
CA GLN A 53 -4.35 -19.42 8.79
C GLN A 53 -5.20 -19.18 10.04
N LEU A 54 -4.59 -18.56 11.06
CA LEU A 54 -5.32 -18.14 12.24
C LEU A 54 -6.51 -17.25 11.83
N PRO A 55 -7.64 -17.36 12.54
CA PRO A 55 -8.77 -16.48 12.28
C PRO A 55 -8.32 -15.01 12.42
N LEU A 56 -8.99 -14.11 11.70
CA LEU A 56 -8.61 -12.69 11.63
C LEU A 56 -8.44 -12.06 13.02
N ARG A 57 -9.30 -12.45 13.98
CA ARG A 57 -9.23 -12.07 15.39
C ARG A 57 -7.86 -12.36 15.99
N ASP A 58 -7.42 -13.61 15.92
CA ASP A 58 -6.16 -14.05 16.54
C ASP A 58 -4.96 -13.41 15.84
N ARG A 59 -5.03 -13.20 14.51
CA ARG A 59 -3.97 -12.47 13.78
C ARG A 59 -3.83 -11.02 14.24
N ILE A 60 -4.95 -10.32 14.46
CA ILE A 60 -4.92 -8.94 14.97
C ILE A 60 -4.42 -8.90 16.41
N ILE A 61 -4.81 -9.86 17.25
CA ILE A 61 -4.30 -9.95 18.63
C ILE A 61 -2.79 -10.18 18.62
N GLU A 62 -2.27 -11.11 17.80
CA GLU A 62 -0.83 -11.33 17.64
C GLU A 62 -0.10 -10.08 17.14
N GLU A 63 -0.69 -9.34 16.20
CA GLU A 63 -0.12 -8.08 15.72
C GLU A 63 -0.07 -7.02 16.83
N LEU A 64 -1.13 -6.91 17.65
CA LEU A 64 -1.17 -5.97 18.78
C LEU A 64 -0.30 -6.40 19.96
N LYS A 65 0.00 -7.71 20.11
CA LYS A 65 0.97 -8.22 21.11
C LYS A 65 2.38 -7.68 20.88
N SER A 66 2.71 -7.26 19.66
CA SER A 66 3.99 -6.58 19.39
C SER A 66 4.14 -5.25 20.13
N GLY A 67 3.08 -4.75 20.78
CA GLY A 67 3.09 -3.58 21.66
C GLY A 67 2.96 -2.25 20.93
N ALA A 68 2.97 -2.25 19.60
CA ALA A 68 2.80 -1.04 18.80
C ALA A 68 1.32 -0.59 18.80
N PRO A 69 1.02 0.68 19.15
CA PRO A 69 -0.31 1.25 18.96
C PRO A 69 -0.66 1.27 17.47
N ARG A 70 -1.85 0.79 17.09
CA ARG A 70 -2.28 0.71 15.69
C ARG A 70 -3.68 1.25 15.48
N SER A 71 -3.87 1.94 14.36
CA SER A 71 -5.19 2.35 13.89
C SER A 71 -5.87 1.23 13.10
N CYS A 72 -7.20 1.25 13.01
CA CYS A 72 -7.94 0.31 12.15
C CYS A 72 -7.53 0.40 10.66
N GLY A 73 -7.05 1.56 10.22
CA GLY A 73 -6.55 1.74 8.85
C GLY A 73 -5.24 1.00 8.61
N GLU A 74 -4.32 1.08 9.56
CA GLU A 74 -3.05 0.35 9.50
C GLU A 74 -3.26 -1.17 9.57
N LEU A 75 -4.11 -1.64 10.49
CA LEU A 75 -4.47 -3.06 10.58
C LEU A 75 -5.12 -3.59 9.30
N ALA A 76 -5.89 -2.73 8.60
CA ALA A 76 -6.47 -3.09 7.31
C ALA A 76 -5.40 -3.26 6.22
N ALA A 77 -4.42 -2.36 6.20
CA ALA A 77 -3.30 -2.45 5.27
C ALA A 77 -2.42 -3.69 5.54
N SER A 78 -2.09 -3.97 6.80
CA SER A 78 -1.24 -5.11 7.16
C SER A 78 -1.91 -6.46 6.89
N GLN A 79 -3.19 -6.62 7.26
CA GLN A 79 -3.92 -7.88 7.10
C GLN A 79 -4.56 -8.06 5.72
N LYS A 80 -4.36 -7.12 4.79
CA LYS A 80 -5.07 -7.04 3.49
C LYS A 80 -6.60 -7.17 3.66
N GLY A 81 -7.11 -6.62 4.75
CA GLY A 81 -8.50 -6.74 5.18
C GLY A 81 -9.33 -5.51 4.82
N LYS A 82 -10.66 -5.67 4.81
CA LYS A 82 -11.57 -4.52 4.69
C LYS A 82 -11.65 -3.79 6.04
N LYS A 83 -11.37 -2.48 6.02
CA LYS A 83 -11.43 -1.59 7.21
C LYS A 83 -12.72 -1.71 8.02
N LYS A 84 -13.87 -1.88 7.36
CA LYS A 84 -15.18 -2.06 8.02
C LYS A 84 -15.21 -3.28 8.96
N PHE A 85 -14.70 -4.42 8.50
CA PHE A 85 -14.68 -5.65 9.29
C PHE A 85 -13.70 -5.56 10.46
N ILE A 86 -12.54 -4.95 10.23
CA ILE A 86 -11.57 -4.72 11.30
C ILE A 86 -12.14 -3.77 12.35
N ARG A 87 -12.84 -2.71 11.94
CA ARG A 87 -13.53 -1.82 12.90
C ARG A 87 -14.57 -2.57 13.73
N GLN A 88 -15.38 -3.42 13.11
CA GLN A 88 -16.35 -4.24 13.84
C GLN A 88 -15.65 -5.14 14.87
N LEU A 89 -14.60 -5.84 14.45
CA LEU A 89 -13.81 -6.70 15.33
C LEU A 89 -13.12 -5.93 16.47
N MET A 90 -12.57 -4.74 16.19
CA MET A 90 -11.96 -3.91 17.24
C MET A 90 -13.00 -3.42 18.26
N ASN A 91 -14.23 -3.13 17.82
CA ASN A 91 -15.32 -2.80 18.75
C ASN A 91 -15.69 -4.00 19.63
N GLU A 92 -15.69 -5.22 19.08
CA GLU A 92 -15.90 -6.45 19.84
C GLU A 92 -14.78 -6.66 20.87
N LEU A 93 -13.52 -6.53 20.46
CA LEU A 93 -12.36 -6.63 21.36
C LEU A 93 -12.34 -5.54 22.45
N HIS A 94 -12.81 -4.33 22.11
CA HIS A 94 -12.94 -3.22 23.05
C HIS A 94 -14.05 -3.49 24.07
N ALA A 95 -15.19 -4.02 23.63
CA ALA A 95 -16.27 -4.46 24.52
C ALA A 95 -15.82 -5.59 25.47
N GLU A 96 -14.95 -6.48 24.99
CA GLU A 96 -14.28 -7.52 25.80
C GLU A 96 -13.18 -6.97 26.73
N LYS A 97 -12.88 -5.66 26.68
CA LYS A 97 -11.80 -5.00 27.44
C LYS A 97 -10.40 -5.57 27.18
N LEU A 98 -10.20 -6.20 26.02
CA LEU A 98 -8.91 -6.72 25.59
C LEU A 98 -8.03 -5.62 24.97
N VAL A 99 -8.66 -4.58 24.46
CA VAL A 99 -8.00 -3.40 23.88
C VAL A 99 -8.60 -2.14 24.48
N HIS A 100 -7.80 -1.09 24.59
CA HIS A 100 -8.25 0.25 24.96
C HIS A 100 -7.78 1.26 23.91
N ILE A 101 -8.46 2.40 23.86
CA ILE A 101 -8.09 3.51 22.97
C ILE A 101 -6.91 4.26 23.60
N HIS A 102 -5.73 4.15 23.01
CA HIS A 102 -4.53 4.85 23.47
C HIS A 102 -4.53 6.33 23.05
N ALA A 103 -4.96 6.61 21.83
CA ALA A 103 -4.95 7.96 21.27
C ALA A 103 -5.95 8.08 20.11
N TRP A 104 -6.10 9.30 19.59
CA TRP A 104 -6.91 9.60 18.42
C TRP A 104 -6.06 10.28 17.35
N THR A 105 -6.30 9.96 16.09
CA THR A 105 -5.65 10.63 14.96
C THR A 105 -6.20 12.05 14.73
N ASP A 106 -5.36 13.00 14.30
CA ASP A 106 -5.74 14.41 14.14
C ASP A 106 -6.53 14.70 12.85
N ARG A 107 -6.15 14.10 11.71
CA ARG A 107 -6.75 14.45 10.41
C ARG A 107 -8.18 13.89 10.25
N TYR A 108 -8.32 12.61 10.52
CA TYR A 108 -9.61 11.91 10.61
C TYR A 108 -9.67 11.40 12.03
N ILE A 109 -10.63 11.81 12.85
CA ILE A 109 -10.69 11.37 14.25
C ILE A 109 -10.98 9.86 14.25
N GLU A 110 -9.91 9.05 14.34
CA GLU A 110 -9.96 7.60 14.39
C GLU A 110 -9.21 7.11 15.62
N PRO A 111 -9.72 6.09 16.31
CA PRO A 111 -9.08 5.54 17.50
C PRO A 111 -7.82 4.75 17.11
N ILE A 112 -6.77 4.94 17.92
CA ILE A 112 -5.55 4.15 17.92
C ILE A 112 -5.63 3.21 19.13
N TYR A 113 -5.57 1.92 18.87
CA TYR A 113 -5.75 0.89 19.90
C TYR A 113 -4.42 0.31 20.36
N VAL A 114 -4.39 -0.08 21.64
CA VAL A 114 -3.30 -0.85 22.26
C VAL A 114 -3.89 -2.07 22.97
N LEU A 115 -3.14 -3.18 22.97
CA LEU A 115 -3.54 -4.40 23.68
C LEU A 115 -3.39 -4.20 25.19
N GLY A 116 -4.42 -4.60 25.94
CA GLY A 116 -4.45 -4.58 27.40
C GLY A 116 -5.66 -3.85 27.96
N SER A 117 -5.93 -4.11 29.24
CA SER A 117 -6.95 -3.40 30.01
C SER A 117 -6.40 -2.04 30.42
N GLY A 118 -6.89 -0.97 29.78
CA GLY A 118 -6.54 0.41 30.10
C GLY A 118 -7.77 1.31 30.03
N GLU A 119 -7.63 2.55 30.48
CA GLU A 119 -8.66 3.57 30.28
C GLU A 119 -8.59 4.11 28.86
N ASP A 120 -9.75 4.40 28.28
CA ASP A 120 -9.83 4.98 26.95
C ASP A 120 -9.43 6.46 26.97
N ALA A 121 -8.58 6.85 26.03
CA ALA A 121 -8.28 8.24 25.78
C ALA A 121 -9.57 8.99 25.38
N PRO A 122 -9.83 10.18 25.95
CA PRO A 122 -11.04 10.94 25.66
C PRO A 122 -11.11 11.28 24.18
N ARG A 123 -12.29 11.11 23.60
CA ARG A 123 -12.52 11.45 22.20
C ARG A 123 -12.32 12.95 21.99
N PRO A 124 -11.47 13.37 21.04
CA PRO A 124 -11.29 14.78 20.76
C PRO A 124 -12.61 15.37 20.26
N ALA A 125 -12.87 16.63 20.64
CA ALA A 125 -14.03 17.36 20.17
C ALA A 125 -14.03 17.40 18.64
N SER A 126 -15.23 17.28 18.05
CA SER A 126 -15.38 17.53 16.63
C SER A 126 -14.93 18.96 16.32
N ARG A 127 -14.18 19.13 15.23
CA ARG A 127 -13.77 20.47 14.78
C ARG A 127 -14.99 21.36 14.61
N THR A 128 -14.88 22.60 15.07
CA THR A 128 -15.94 23.59 14.90
C THR A 128 -16.02 24.06 13.44
N GLN A 129 -17.17 24.61 13.02
CA GLN A 129 -17.30 25.18 11.66
C GLN A 129 -16.26 26.28 11.40
N LEU A 130 -15.89 27.04 12.43
CA LEU A 130 -14.86 28.07 12.36
C LEU A 130 -13.49 27.46 12.03
N GLU A 131 -13.09 26.39 12.71
CA GLU A 131 -11.83 25.67 12.43
C GLU A 131 -11.81 25.09 11.01
N HIS A 132 -12.94 24.57 10.53
CA HIS A 132 -13.07 24.15 9.14
C HIS A 132 -12.85 25.31 8.16
N ARG A 133 -13.45 26.48 8.43
CA ARG A 133 -13.27 27.70 7.63
C ARG A 133 -11.81 28.17 7.66
N MET A 134 -11.19 28.23 8.84
CA MET A 134 -9.79 28.65 8.99
C MET A 134 -8.84 27.72 8.25
N ARG A 135 -9.04 26.40 8.31
CA ARG A 135 -8.23 25.44 7.55
C ARG A 135 -8.40 25.60 6.04
N ARG A 136 -9.63 25.88 5.58
CA ARG A 136 -9.89 26.17 4.16
C ARG A 136 -9.14 27.43 3.71
N LEU A 137 -9.20 28.49 4.50
CA LEU A 137 -8.46 29.73 4.23
C LEU A 137 -6.95 29.52 4.26
N ALA A 138 -6.42 28.75 5.21
CA ALA A 138 -5.01 28.40 5.28
C ALA A 138 -4.54 27.60 4.05
N ARG A 139 -5.37 26.68 3.53
CA ARG A 139 -5.07 26.00 2.25
C ARG A 139 -5.07 26.98 1.08
N GLN A 140 -6.05 27.87 1.02
CA GLN A 140 -6.12 28.89 -0.02
C GLN A 140 -4.93 29.86 0.03
N GLN A 141 -4.41 30.18 1.22
CA GLN A 141 -3.21 31.01 1.39
C GLN A 141 -1.92 30.30 0.98
N VAL A 142 -1.85 28.97 1.12
CA VAL A 142 -0.73 28.16 0.61
C VAL A 142 -0.84 27.91 -0.90
N GLU A 143 -2.06 27.94 -1.44
CA GLU A 143 -2.40 27.68 -2.84
C GLU A 143 -2.55 28.96 -3.69
N SER A 144 -2.40 30.13 -3.09
CA SER A 144 -2.32 31.42 -3.79
C SER A 144 -0.87 31.89 -3.78
N ASP A 145 -0.18 31.92 -4.91
CA ASP A 145 -0.49 32.84 -6.01
C ASP A 145 -0.55 32.14 -7.40
N PRO A 146 -1.70 32.18 -8.10
CA PRO A 146 -1.85 31.59 -9.44
C PRO A 146 -1.07 32.29 -10.56
N PHE A 147 -0.40 33.41 -10.26
CA PHE A 147 0.43 34.20 -11.18
C PHE A 147 1.84 34.46 -10.61
N ASP A 148 2.26 33.74 -9.56
CA ASP A 148 3.64 33.79 -9.08
C ASP A 148 4.54 32.96 -10.00
N ASP A 149 4.83 33.52 -11.16
CA ASP A 149 5.75 32.98 -12.18
C ASP A 149 7.21 33.02 -11.71
N SER A 150 7.51 33.49 -10.49
CA SER A 150 8.89 33.57 -9.98
C SER A 150 9.55 32.20 -9.84
N HIS A 151 8.77 31.15 -9.59
CA HIS A 151 9.26 29.77 -9.56
C HIS A 151 9.52 29.22 -10.97
N ASP A 152 8.70 29.60 -11.95
CA ASP A 152 8.84 29.20 -13.35
C ASP A 152 10.04 29.91 -14.00
N GLU A 153 10.28 31.20 -13.71
CA GLU A 153 11.50 31.92 -14.13
C GLU A 153 12.77 31.33 -13.50
N GLU A 154 12.72 30.92 -12.23
CA GLU A 154 13.85 30.26 -11.56
C GLU A 154 14.14 28.88 -12.18
N LEU A 155 13.10 28.11 -12.49
CA LEU A 155 13.21 26.82 -13.18
C LEU A 155 13.75 27.00 -14.61
N ASP A 156 13.26 27.98 -15.37
CA ASP A 156 13.74 28.31 -16.70
C ASP A 156 15.20 28.79 -16.65
N TRP A 157 15.60 29.60 -15.68
CA TRP A 157 17.01 29.99 -15.53
C TRP A 157 17.91 28.79 -15.21
N ARG A 158 17.50 27.91 -14.30
CA ARG A 158 18.26 26.69 -13.94
C ARG A 158 18.35 25.69 -15.10
N HIS A 159 17.32 25.61 -15.94
CA HIS A 159 17.26 24.65 -17.05
C HIS A 159 17.64 25.24 -18.43
N SER A 160 17.75 26.57 -18.56
CA SER A 160 18.24 27.25 -19.78
C SER A 160 19.76 27.20 -19.93
N THR A 161 20.50 26.91 -18.86
CA THR A 161 21.91 26.52 -18.99
C THR A 161 22.00 25.15 -19.64
N VAL A 162 22.28 25.17 -20.96
CA VAL A 162 22.36 24.09 -21.95
C VAL A 162 22.99 22.77 -21.48
N ALA A 163 23.79 22.78 -20.41
CA ALA A 163 24.51 21.62 -19.90
C ALA A 163 23.67 20.60 -19.12
N GLU A 164 22.55 20.99 -18.50
CA GLU A 164 21.84 20.07 -17.57
C GLU A 164 20.55 19.46 -18.12
N TRP A 165 19.87 20.08 -19.08
CA TRP A 165 18.55 19.60 -19.50
C TRP A 165 18.60 18.34 -20.39
N TRP A 166 19.77 18.01 -20.97
CA TRP A 166 19.90 16.79 -21.77
C TRP A 166 21.34 16.24 -21.78
N PRO A 167 21.61 15.04 -21.21
CA PRO A 167 22.98 14.52 -21.13
C PRO A 167 23.58 14.10 -22.49
N ARG A 168 22.84 14.23 -23.61
CA ARG A 168 23.29 13.77 -24.92
C ARG A 168 22.42 14.30 -26.07
N ALA A 169 22.21 15.61 -26.17
CA ALA A 169 21.71 16.15 -27.43
C ALA A 169 22.80 15.96 -28.49
N ASP A 170 22.56 15.06 -29.44
CA ASP A 170 23.47 14.82 -30.57
C ASP A 170 23.70 16.16 -31.29
N ALA A 171 24.97 16.50 -31.55
CA ALA A 171 25.37 17.79 -32.12
C ALA A 171 24.63 18.10 -33.44
N VAL A 172 24.22 17.07 -34.16
CA VAL A 172 23.43 17.16 -35.39
C VAL A 172 22.03 17.72 -35.13
N VAL A 173 21.37 17.29 -34.05
CA VAL A 173 20.02 17.77 -33.67
C VAL A 173 20.09 19.22 -33.21
N THR A 174 21.14 19.57 -32.47
CA THR A 174 21.35 20.96 -32.00
C THR A 174 21.66 21.91 -33.17
N ALA A 175 22.41 21.45 -34.17
CA ALA A 175 22.70 22.22 -35.37
C ALA A 175 21.45 22.41 -36.25
N ALA A 176 20.62 21.37 -36.40
CA ALA A 176 19.37 21.44 -37.16
C ALA A 176 18.38 22.43 -36.54
N PHE A 177 18.19 22.40 -35.22
CA PHE A 177 17.32 23.35 -34.51
C PHE A 177 17.82 24.80 -34.63
N LYS A 178 19.13 25.04 -34.51
CA LYS A 178 19.71 26.38 -34.68
C LYS A 178 19.49 26.92 -36.10
N SER A 179 19.67 26.09 -37.13
CA SER A 179 19.40 26.49 -38.51
C SER A 179 17.92 26.82 -38.73
N MET A 180 17.00 26.05 -38.15
CA MET A 180 15.57 26.25 -38.31
C MET A 180 15.07 27.54 -37.62
N VAL A 181 15.59 27.85 -36.44
CA VAL A 181 15.29 29.10 -35.71
C VAL A 181 15.88 30.34 -36.41
N MET A 182 17.05 30.23 -37.04
CA MET A 182 17.66 31.31 -37.81
C MET A 182 16.90 31.61 -39.11
N VAL A 183 16.38 30.58 -39.80
CA VAL A 183 15.57 30.75 -41.02
C VAL A 183 14.23 31.43 -40.71
N GLY A 184 13.61 31.12 -39.56
CA GLY A 184 12.37 31.80 -39.12
C GLY A 184 12.55 33.28 -38.78
N ARG A 185 13.76 33.70 -38.38
CA ARG A 185 14.08 35.11 -38.08
C ARG A 185 14.47 35.95 -39.29
N ALA A 186 14.87 35.32 -40.39
CA ALA A 186 15.20 36.02 -41.64
C ALA A 186 13.98 36.19 -42.58
N ALA A 187 12.86 35.54 -42.26
CA ALA A 187 11.62 35.59 -43.04
C ALA A 187 10.51 36.45 -42.38
N ALA A 188 10.84 37.16 -41.30
CA ALA A 188 10.00 38.17 -40.64
C ALA A 188 10.63 39.56 -40.83
#